data_AF-A0A1H3BHC9-F1
#
_entry.id   AF-A0A1H3BHC9-F1
#
_cell.length_a   1.000
_cell.length_b   1.000
_cell.length_c   1.000
_cell.angle_alpha   90.00
_cell.angle_beta   90.00
_cell.angle_gamma   90.00
#
_symmetry.space_group_name_H-M   'P 1'
#
loop_
_entity.id
_entity.type
_entity.pdbx_description
1 polymer ?
#
loop_
_entity_poly.entity_id
_entity_poly.type
_entity_poly.pdbx_seq_one_letter_code
_entity_poly.pdbx_strand_id
1 'polypeptide(L)'
;MLNDWLLIGLLSISTYITRIIGVQMMAGRKVSSTLRLYFNYVPVGIISALIVKQVFIPTDKVLEISYPVLIGCLITAIIIAKIQMFLPAVALGIISGWLVRYVISNGF
;
A
#
# COMPACT_ATOMS: atom_id res chain seq x y z
N MET A 1 -14.84 19.17 -18.79
CA MET A 1 -14.40 19.75 -17.50
C MET A 1 -15.45 19.62 -16.40
N LEU A 2 -16.61 20.30 -16.45
CA LEU A 2 -17.64 20.15 -15.41
C LEU A 2 -18.21 18.71 -15.33
N ASN A 3 -18.38 18.07 -16.50
CA ASN A 3 -18.91 16.71 -16.60
C ASN A 3 -17.96 15.67 -15.99
N ASP A 4 -16.64 15.85 -16.16
CA ASP A 4 -15.63 14.93 -15.62
C ASP A 4 -15.56 15.00 -14.09
N TRP A 5 -15.65 16.21 -13.53
CA TRP A 5 -15.72 16.42 -12.08
C TRP A 5 -17.01 15.85 -11.47
N LEU A 6 -18.13 15.97 -12.16
CA LEU A 6 -19.41 15.38 -11.74
C LEU A 6 -19.34 13.84 -11.79
N LEU A 7 -18.71 13.29 -12.82
CA LEU A 7 -18.52 11.84 -12.99
C LEU A 7 -17.58 11.27 -11.92
N ILE A 8 -16.48 11.96 -11.60
CA ILE A 8 -15.57 11.61 -10.48
C ILE A 8 -16.33 11.62 -9.16
N GLY A 9 -17.15 12.65 -8.91
CA GLY A 9 -17.97 12.75 -7.70
C GLY A 9 -18.96 11.59 -7.59
N LEU A 10 -19.67 11.29 -8.67
CA LEU A 10 -20.64 10.19 -8.71
C LEU A 10 -19.97 8.82 -8.51
N LEU A 11 -18.82 8.58 -9.15
CA LEU A 11 -18.05 7.34 -8.99
C LEU A 11 -17.53 7.17 -7.57
N SER A 12 -17.02 8.25 -6.96
CA SER A 12 -16.53 8.26 -5.58
C SER A 12 -17.65 7.91 -4.60
N ILE A 13 -18.82 8.53 -4.75
CA ILE A 13 -19.99 8.25 -3.90
C ILE A 13 -20.45 6.79 -4.07
N SER A 14 -20.58 6.33 -5.32
CA SER A 14 -21.02 4.96 -5.62
C SER A 14 -20.07 3.90 -5.05
N THR A 15 -18.76 4.10 -5.19
CA THR A 15 -17.75 3.18 -4.64
C THR A 15 -17.75 3.18 -3.11
N TYR A 16 -17.87 4.33 -2.46
CA TYR A 16 -17.92 4.40 -1.00
C TYR A 16 -19.18 3.75 -0.42
N ILE A 17 -20.34 4.01 -1.01
CA ILE A 17 -21.62 3.40 -0.58
C ILE A 17 -21.54 1.87 -0.68
N THR A 18 -21.07 1.36 -1.82
CA THR A 18 -20.91 -0.09 -2.02
C THR A 18 -19.98 -0.71 -0.97
N ARG A 19 -18.87 -0.02 -0.66
CA ARG A 19 -17.90 -0.48 0.35
C ARG A 19 -18.50 -0.48 1.76
N ILE A 20 -19.27 0.54 2.14
CA ILE A 20 -19.92 0.63 3.46
C ILE A 20 -20.96 -0.47 3.62
N ILE A 21 -21.81 -0.70 2.61
CA ILE A 21 -22.84 -1.75 2.64
C ILE A 21 -22.18 -3.13 2.80
N GLY A 22 -21.12 -3.41 2.03
CA GLY A 22 -20.39 -4.68 2.13
C GLY A 22 -19.83 -4.94 3.54
N VAL A 23 -19.26 -3.91 4.17
CA VAL A 23 -18.72 -4.01 5.54
C VAL A 23 -19.85 -4.19 6.56
N GLN A 24 -20.96 -3.46 6.45
CA GLN A 24 -22.09 -3.60 7.37
C GLN A 24 -22.75 -4.98 7.26
N MET A 25 -22.88 -5.53 6.05
CA MET A 25 -23.41 -6.89 5.85
C MET A 25 -22.50 -7.97 6.44
N MET A 26 -21.19 -7.77 6.45
CA MET A 26 -20.23 -8.69 7.08
C MET A 26 -20.13 -8.51 8.60
N ALA A 27 -20.32 -7.29 9.13
CA ALA A 27 -20.12 -6.98 10.55
C ALA A 27 -21.07 -7.73 11.50
N GLY A 28 -22.27 -8.12 11.04
CA GLY A 28 -23.27 -8.83 11.85
C GLY A 28 -23.16 -10.36 11.85
N ARG A 29 -22.26 -10.97 11.06
CA ARG A 29 -22.17 -12.43 10.94
C ARG A 29 -21.06 -13.01 11.82
N LYS A 30 -21.36 -14.06 12.58
CA LYS A 30 -20.35 -14.85 13.30
C LYS A 30 -19.45 -15.55 12.29
N VAL A 31 -18.25 -15.02 12.14
CA VAL A 31 -17.20 -15.56 11.27
C VAL A 31 -16.68 -16.87 11.88
N SER A 32 -16.63 -17.96 11.11
CA SER A 32 -16.06 -19.22 11.62
C SER A 32 -14.58 -19.04 11.99
N SER A 33 -14.08 -19.81 12.96
CA SER A 33 -12.71 -19.70 13.49
C SER A 33 -11.65 -19.76 12.37
N THR A 34 -11.88 -20.64 11.39
CA THR A 34 -11.03 -20.80 10.20
C THR A 34 -11.07 -19.56 9.31
N LEU A 35 -12.25 -19.02 9.03
CA LEU A 35 -12.42 -17.87 8.15
C LEU A 35 -11.87 -16.58 8.80
N ARG A 36 -11.96 -16.45 10.13
CA ARG A 36 -11.30 -15.38 10.91
C ARG A 36 -9.78 -15.46 10.79
N LEU A 37 -9.21 -16.66 10.80
CA LEU A 37 -7.78 -16.86 10.60
C LEU A 37 -7.35 -16.39 9.19
N TYR A 38 -8.11 -16.76 8.15
CA TYR A 38 -7.86 -16.30 6.78
C TYR A 38 -7.89 -14.77 6.66
N PHE A 39 -8.91 -14.11 7.23
CA PHE A 39 -9.01 -12.64 7.18
C PHE A 39 -7.87 -11.90 7.90
N ASN A 40 -7.18 -12.53 8.86
CA ASN A 40 -5.96 -11.96 9.45
C ASN A 40 -4.75 -12.02 8.52
N TYR A 41 -4.65 -13.04 7.65
CA TYR A 41 -3.51 -13.21 6.74
C TYR A 41 -3.71 -12.54 5.38
N VAL A 42 -4.95 -12.35 4.92
CA VAL A 42 -5.25 -11.69 3.63
C VAL A 42 -4.64 -10.29 3.53
N PRO A 43 -4.76 -9.38 4.52
CA PRO A 43 -4.14 -8.07 4.47
C PRO A 43 -2.62 -8.13 4.32
N VAL A 44 -1.97 -9.07 5.00
CA VAL A 44 -0.51 -9.27 4.92
C VAL A 44 -0.11 -9.71 3.50
N GLY A 45 -0.88 -10.63 2.90
CA GLY A 45 -0.67 -11.05 1.51
C GLY A 45 -0.85 -9.92 0.50
N ILE A 46 -1.89 -9.09 0.65
CA ILE A 46 -2.14 -7.94 -0.23
C ILE A 46 -1.00 -6.92 -0.13
N ILE A 47 -0.58 -6.57 1.09
CA ILE A 47 0.52 -5.61 1.31
C ILE A 47 1.82 -6.16 0.73
N SER A 48 2.12 -7.45 0.94
CA SER A 48 3.30 -8.10 0.36
C SER A 48 3.31 -8.03 -1.16
N ALA A 49 2.18 -8.37 -1.82
CA ALA A 49 2.06 -8.30 -3.27
C ALA A 49 2.21 -6.87 -3.81
N LEU A 50 1.66 -5.87 -3.11
CA LEU A 50 1.82 -4.46 -3.46
C LEU A 50 3.28 -4.00 -3.35
N ILE A 51 3.98 -4.39 -2.28
CA ILE A 51 5.41 -4.09 -2.10
C ILE A 51 6.22 -4.71 -3.23
N VAL A 52 6.00 -5.99 -3.54
CA VAL A 52 6.68 -6.67 -4.66
C VAL A 52 6.46 -5.92 -5.97
N LYS A 53 5.21 -5.54 -6.28
CA LYS A 53 4.91 -4.77 -7.50
C LYS A 53 5.60 -3.40 -7.53
N GLN A 54 5.81 -2.76 -6.39
CA GLN A 54 6.51 -1.48 -6.33
C GLN A 54 8.04 -1.63 -6.38
N VAL A 55 8.57 -2.75 -5.90
CA VAL A 55 10.01 -3.08 -5.94
C VAL A 55 10.42 -3.50 -7.35
N PHE A 56 9.59 -4.28 -8.04
CA PHE A 56 9.83 -4.74 -9.40
C PHE A 56 9.07 -3.87 -10.39
N ILE A 57 9.77 -2.93 -11.03
CA ILE A 57 9.19 -2.14 -12.12
C ILE A 57 9.28 -2.98 -13.40
N PRO A 58 8.17 -3.24 -14.10
CA PRO A 58 8.24 -3.85 -15.42
C PRO A 58 8.69 -2.79 -16.43
N THR A 59 9.99 -2.74 -16.73
CA THR A 59 10.52 -2.03 -17.90
C THR A 59 10.74 -3.05 -19.02
N ASP A 60 9.84 -3.04 -20.01
CA ASP A 60 9.95 -3.67 -21.34
C ASP A 60 10.86 -4.91 -21.50
N LYS A 61 10.63 -5.94 -20.67
CA LYS A 61 11.23 -7.30 -20.65
C LYS A 61 12.43 -7.53 -19.73
N VAL A 62 12.82 -6.56 -18.90
CA VAL A 62 13.81 -6.78 -17.83
C VAL A 62 13.17 -6.43 -16.48
N LEU A 63 13.30 -7.33 -15.50
CA LEU A 63 12.95 -7.06 -14.12
C LEU A 63 13.96 -6.07 -13.54
N GLU A 64 13.64 -4.79 -13.61
CA GLU A 64 14.46 -3.75 -12.98
C GLU A 64 14.02 -3.56 -11.52
N ILE A 65 15.00 -3.67 -10.62
CA ILE A 65 14.79 -3.49 -9.19
C ILE A 65 14.85 -2.00 -8.87
N SER A 66 13.77 -1.47 -8.27
CA SER A 66 13.75 -0.13 -7.71
C SER A 66 14.53 -0.07 -6.42
N TYR A 67 15.84 0.21 -6.51
CA TYR A 67 16.69 0.47 -5.35
C TYR A 67 16.11 1.49 -4.35
N PRO A 68 15.49 2.63 -4.77
CA PRO A 68 14.89 3.57 -3.83
C PRO A 68 13.74 2.99 -3.01
N VAL A 69 12.87 2.19 -3.64
CA VAL A 69 11.71 1.58 -3.00
C VAL A 69 12.15 0.46 -2.07
N LEU A 70 13.14 -0.33 -2.49
CA LEU A 70 13.71 -1.41 -1.67
C LEU A 70 14.36 -0.86 -0.39
N ILE A 71 15.19 0.18 -0.52
CA ILE A 71 15.86 0.81 0.64
C ILE A 71 14.84 1.48 1.56
N GLY A 72 13.85 2.20 1.00
CA GLY A 72 12.76 2.79 1.79
C GLY A 72 11.99 1.73 2.59
N CYS A 73 11.67 0.59 1.97
CA CYS A 73 10.96 -0.51 2.62
C CYS A 73 11.79 -1.17 3.75
N LEU A 74 13.10 -1.37 3.53
CA LEU A 74 14.00 -1.92 4.55
C LEU A 74 14.13 -0.98 5.77
N ILE A 75 14.27 0.32 5.52
CA ILE A 75 14.34 1.34 6.56
C ILE A 75 13.03 1.38 7.35
N THR A 76 11.88 1.37 6.68
CA THR A 76 10.58 1.27 7.36
C THR A 76 10.48 0.02 8.23
N ALA A 77 10.90 -1.15 7.72
CA ALA A 77 10.85 -2.40 8.46
C ALA A 77 11.69 -2.34 9.75
N ILE A 78 12.91 -1.80 9.66
CA ILE A 78 13.81 -1.63 10.82
C ILE A 78 13.21 -0.66 11.85
N ILE A 79 12.62 0.46 11.39
CA ILE A 79 12.04 1.46 12.28
C ILE A 79 10.77 0.94 12.96
N ILE A 80 9.90 0.22 12.23
CA ILE A 80 8.71 -0.42 12.81
C ILE A 80 9.12 -1.44 13.87
N ALA A 81 10.15 -2.25 13.61
CA ALA A 81 10.63 -3.25 14.56
C ALA A 81 11.11 -2.61 15.88
N LYS A 82 11.61 -1.38 15.84
CA LYS A 82 12.16 -0.68 17.03
C LYS A 82 11.15 0.22 17.75
N ILE A 83 10.36 1.00 16.99
CA ILE A 83 9.48 2.05 17.56
C ILE A 83 8.07 1.52 17.82
N GLN A 84 7.65 0.42 17.18
CA GLN A 84 6.28 -0.13 17.23
C GLN A 84 5.15 0.87 16.90
N MET A 85 5.47 2.09 16.46
CA MET A 85 4.50 3.08 15.98
C MET A 85 4.53 3.16 14.46
N PHE A 86 3.38 2.90 13.85
CA PHE A 86 3.24 2.82 12.39
C PHE A 86 3.51 4.16 11.69
N LEU A 87 2.90 5.24 12.17
CA LEU A 87 2.92 6.54 11.51
C LEU A 87 4.33 7.14 11.32
N PRO A 88 5.18 7.26 12.37
CA PRO A 88 6.53 7.82 12.22
C PRO A 88 7.45 6.91 11.38
N ALA A 89 7.26 5.60 11.44
CA ALA A 89 8.08 4.66 10.68
C ALA A 89 7.81 4.72 9.18
N VAL A 90 6.54 4.87 8.79
CA VAL A 90 6.15 5.07 7.39
C VAL A 90 6.67 6.41 6.88
N ALA A 91 6.55 7.48 7.67
CA ALA A 91 7.06 8.80 7.29
C ALA A 91 8.58 8.78 7.03
N LEU A 92 9.36 8.20 7.94
CA LEU A 92 10.82 8.08 7.79
C LEU A 92 11.21 7.18 6.60
N GLY A 93 10.43 6.12 6.35
CA GLY A 93 10.54 5.29 5.16
C GLY A 93 10.41 6.06 3.86
N ILE A 94 9.33 6.83 3.73
CA ILE A 94 9.05 7.64 2.54
C ILE A 94 10.16 8.67 2.33
N ILE A 95 10.58 9.36 3.40
CA ILE A 95 11.68 10.35 3.35
C ILE A 95 12.97 9.68 2.87
N SER A 96 13.29 8.49 3.39
CA SER A 96 14.50 7.76 2.99
C SER A 96 14.46 7.27 1.54
N GLY A 97 13.33 6.74 1.07
CA GLY A 97 13.15 6.34 -0.33
C GLY A 97 13.21 7.54 -1.29
N TRP A 98 12.66 8.68 -0.87
CA TRP A 98 12.74 9.93 -1.63
C TRP A 98 14.17 10.46 -1.71
N LEU A 99 14.93 10.42 -0.60
CA LEU A 99 16.35 10.76 -0.55
C LEU A 99 17.18 9.88 -1.48
N VAL A 100 16.97 8.56 -1.45
CA VAL A 100 17.70 7.63 -2.34
C VAL A 100 17.36 7.89 -3.80
N ARG A 101 16.10 8.18 -4.12
CA ARG A 101 15.69 8.56 -5.47
C ARG A 101 16.35 9.87 -5.91
N TYR A 102 16.48 10.84 -5.01
CA TYR A 102 17.15 12.11 -5.29
C TYR A 102 18.64 11.92 -5.56
N VAL A 103 19.32 11.07 -4.76
CA VAL A 103 20.74 10.75 -4.94
C VAL A 103 20.98 10.01 -6.26
N ILE A 104 20.11 9.06 -6.63
CA ILE A 104 20.23 8.32 -7.90
C ILE A 104 19.90 9.22 -9.10
N SER A 105 18.96 10.17 -8.97
CA SER A 105 18.55 11.07 -10.06
C SER A 105 19.47 12.27 -10.28
N ASN A 106 20.23 12.72 -9.28
CA ASN A 106 21.22 13.81 -9.40
C ASN A 106 22.68 13.30 -9.41
N GLY A 107 22.88 11.98 -9.42
CA GLY A 107 24.18 11.34 -9.20
C GLY A 107 24.77 10.63 -10.41
N PHE A 108 24.31 10.93 -11.64
CA PHE A 108 24.96 10.64 -12.93
C PHE A 108 24.47 11.62 -13.99
#